data_AF-A0AAX0VNV0-F1
#
_entry.id   AF-A0AAX0VNV0-F1
#
_cell.length_a   1.000
_cell.length_b   1.000
_cell.length_c   1.000
_cell.angle_alpha   90.00
_cell.angle_beta   90.00
_cell.angle_gamma   90.00
#
_symmetry.space_group_name_H-M   'P 1'
#
loop_
_entity.id
_entity.type
_entity.pdbx_description
1 polymer ?
#
loop_
_entity_poly.entity_id
_entity_poly.type
_entity_poly.pdbx_seq_one_letter_code
_entity_poly.pdbx_strand_id
1 'polypeptide(L)'
;MTTSNIQQFDEITGQVLGALYENFPVPRHLLIKQFIEDGYSFNEQLAGDFANERGEFFLACVEWLAEAGYLCFKDQSYGNGVMNAVLTAKGLEALKAVPKSLTSGPSLGDQLVDATKSGTKSILGSLAGEVLSVGSRLVTTHFGIPG
;
A
#
# COMPACT_ATOMS: atom_id res chain seq x y z
N MET A 1 -0.96 22.84 -6.63
CA MET A 1 -0.75 22.59 -5.19
C MET A 1 0.16 21.39 -5.08
N THR A 2 1.27 21.49 -4.35
CA THR A 2 2.16 20.34 -4.09
C THR A 2 1.44 19.38 -3.14
N THR A 3 1.19 18.16 -3.58
CA THR A 3 0.73 17.05 -2.74
C THR A 3 1.74 16.81 -1.63
N SER A 4 1.30 16.62 -0.39
CA SER A 4 2.21 16.34 0.73
C SER A 4 2.73 14.89 0.67
N ASN A 5 3.90 14.62 1.27
CA ASN A 5 4.43 13.26 1.37
C ASN A 5 3.43 12.30 2.04
N ILE A 6 2.69 12.76 3.06
CA ILE A 6 1.66 11.92 3.72
C ILE A 6 0.52 11.60 2.76
N GLN A 7 0.02 12.58 2.02
CA GLN A 7 -1.06 12.32 1.07
C GLN A 7 -0.62 11.34 -0.03
N GLN A 8 0.61 11.50 -0.55
CA GLN A 8 1.16 10.59 -1.55
C GLN A 8 1.36 9.17 -0.98
N PHE A 9 1.83 9.07 0.26
CA PHE A 9 1.99 7.80 0.98
C PHE A 9 0.64 7.10 1.19
N ASP A 10 -0.40 7.83 1.60
CA ASP A 10 -1.74 7.28 1.82
C ASP A 10 -2.34 6.78 0.49
N GLU A 11 -2.17 7.54 -0.60
CA GLU A 11 -2.61 7.12 -1.94
C GLU A 11 -1.91 5.82 -2.38
N ILE A 12 -0.58 5.74 -2.28
CA ILE A 12 0.20 4.54 -2.63
C ILE A 12 -0.22 3.36 -1.75
N THR A 13 -0.40 3.58 -0.45
CA THR A 13 -0.82 2.55 0.49
C THR A 13 -2.16 1.94 0.08
N GLY A 14 -3.14 2.78 -0.25
CA GLY A 14 -4.44 2.29 -0.70
C GLY A 14 -4.36 1.48 -1.99
N GLN A 15 -3.54 1.92 -2.96
CA GLN A 15 -3.32 1.16 -4.21
C GLN A 15 -2.66 -0.20 -3.94
N VAL A 16 -1.58 -0.22 -3.17
CA VAL A 16 -0.82 -1.44 -2.87
C VAL A 16 -1.67 -2.42 -2.08
N LEU A 17 -2.31 -1.99 -1.00
CA LEU A 17 -3.13 -2.86 -0.17
C LEU A 17 -4.36 -3.37 -0.91
N GLY A 18 -5.03 -2.53 -1.72
CA GLY A 18 -6.13 -2.96 -2.58
C GLY A 18 -5.69 -4.01 -3.59
N ALA A 19 -4.55 -3.81 -4.27
CA ALA A 19 -4.01 -4.75 -5.23
C ALA A 19 -3.62 -6.11 -4.60
N LEU A 20 -3.11 -6.09 -3.36
CA LEU A 20 -2.78 -7.31 -2.63
C LEU A 20 -4.02 -8.01 -2.08
N TYR A 21 -5.03 -7.26 -1.64
CA TYR A 21 -6.31 -7.81 -1.17
C TYR A 21 -7.05 -8.55 -2.28
N GLU A 22 -7.11 -7.98 -3.49
CA GLU A 22 -7.73 -8.62 -4.65
C GLU A 22 -7.00 -9.91 -5.08
N ASN A 23 -5.68 -9.99 -4.85
CA ASN A 23 -4.86 -11.14 -5.22
C ASN A 23 -4.71 -12.19 -4.10
N PHE A 24 -5.08 -11.88 -2.86
CA PHE A 24 -4.85 -12.76 -1.72
C PHE A 24 -5.57 -14.11 -1.89
N PRO A 25 -4.93 -15.26 -1.55
CA PRO A 25 -3.62 -15.41 -0.91
C PRO A 25 -2.44 -15.55 -1.87
N VAL A 26 -2.66 -15.38 -3.18
CA VAL A 26 -1.60 -15.57 -4.19
C VAL A 26 -0.67 -14.35 -4.21
N PRO A 27 0.66 -14.53 -4.04
CA PRO A 27 1.59 -13.41 -4.08
C PRO A 27 1.57 -12.65 -5.41
N ARG A 28 1.82 -11.34 -5.36
CA ARG A 28 1.82 -10.43 -6.51
C ARG A 28 3.13 -9.64 -6.59
N HIS A 29 3.63 -9.41 -7.80
CA HIS A 29 4.72 -8.46 -8.02
C HIS A 29 4.19 -7.02 -7.94
N LEU A 30 4.88 -6.16 -7.20
CA LEU A 30 4.56 -4.74 -7.11
C LEU A 30 5.65 -3.95 -7.85
N LEU A 31 5.43 -3.72 -9.14
CA LEU A 31 6.39 -3.03 -10.02
C LEU A 31 6.09 -1.54 -10.06
N ILE A 32 7.10 -0.68 -9.99
CA ILE A 32 6.93 0.79 -10.01
C ILE A 32 6.02 1.22 -11.16
N LYS A 33 6.24 0.70 -12.38
CA LYS A 33 5.46 1.03 -13.58
C LYS A 33 3.95 0.73 -13.49
N GLN A 34 3.52 -0.10 -12.54
CA GLN A 34 2.10 -0.43 -12.35
C GLN A 34 1.38 0.58 -11.45
N PHE A 35 2.13 1.33 -10.65
CA PHE A 35 1.59 2.24 -9.63
C PHE A 35 1.98 3.70 -9.90
N ILE A 36 3.14 3.92 -10.53
CA ILE A 36 3.72 5.24 -10.82
C ILE A 36 4.04 5.32 -12.32
N GLU A 37 3.19 6.03 -13.07
CA GLU A 37 3.31 6.18 -14.54
C GLU A 37 4.64 6.81 -14.96
N ASP A 38 5.10 7.81 -14.22
CA ASP A 38 6.36 8.54 -14.41
C ASP A 38 7.41 8.16 -13.36
N GLY A 39 7.43 6.90 -12.93
CA GLY A 39 8.32 6.44 -11.85
C GLY A 39 9.77 6.19 -12.26
N TYR A 40 10.09 6.36 -13.54
CA TYR A 40 11.43 6.14 -14.10
C TYR A 40 11.96 7.39 -14.81
N SER A 41 13.28 7.50 -14.88
CA SER A 41 13.96 8.47 -15.72
C SER A 41 15.15 7.82 -16.40
N PHE A 42 15.36 8.18 -17.67
CA PHE A 42 16.46 7.68 -18.45
C PHE A 42 17.77 8.26 -17.92
N ASN A 43 18.72 7.38 -17.60
CA ASN A 43 20.08 7.74 -17.24
C ASN A 43 20.97 7.61 -18.49
N GLU A 44 21.49 8.74 -18.99
CA GLU A 44 22.33 8.76 -20.18
C GLU A 44 23.68 8.04 -19.99
N GLN A 45 24.25 8.09 -18.78
CA GLN A 45 25.55 7.47 -18.50
C GLN A 45 25.48 5.94 -18.45
N LEU A 46 24.37 5.41 -17.95
CA LEU A 46 24.12 3.98 -17.81
C LEU A 46 23.27 3.39 -18.95
N ALA A 47 22.81 4.25 -19.87
CA ALA A 47 21.98 3.91 -21.03
C ALA A 47 20.75 3.05 -20.68
N GLY A 48 19.97 3.48 -19.68
CA GLY A 48 18.78 2.75 -19.25
C GLY A 48 17.85 3.56 -18.36
N ASP A 49 16.65 3.02 -18.12
CA ASP A 49 15.65 3.61 -17.23
C ASP A 49 15.88 3.16 -15.79
N PHE A 50 15.96 4.13 -14.88
CA PHE A 50 16.12 3.89 -13.45
C PHE A 50 15.00 4.56 -12.69
N ALA A 51 14.65 4.01 -11.52
CA ALA A 51 13.70 4.66 -10.62
C ALA A 51 14.15 6.09 -10.35
N ASN A 52 13.24 7.03 -10.56
CA ASN A 52 13.46 8.43 -10.18
C ASN A 52 12.93 8.68 -8.77
N GLU A 53 12.93 9.93 -8.30
CA GLU A 53 12.46 10.29 -6.96
C GLU A 53 11.05 9.75 -6.63
N ARG A 54 10.18 9.64 -7.63
CA ARG A 54 8.81 9.12 -7.44
C ARG A 54 8.77 7.60 -7.36
N GLY A 55 9.58 6.93 -8.18
CA GLY A 55 9.78 5.48 -8.10
C GLY A 55 10.41 5.07 -6.77
N GLU A 56 11.44 5.80 -6.33
CA GLU A 56 12.08 5.61 -5.03
C GLU A 56 11.11 5.86 -3.87
N PHE A 57 10.27 6.90 -3.96
CA PHE A 57 9.23 7.14 -2.96
C PHE A 57 8.24 5.98 -2.86
N PHE A 58 7.83 5.41 -3.99
CA PHE A 58 6.98 4.20 -4.00
C PHE A 58 7.66 3.01 -3.33
N LEU A 59 8.94 2.74 -3.63
CA LEU A 59 9.69 1.67 -2.98
C LEU A 59 9.76 1.87 -1.47
N ALA A 60 10.05 3.09 -1.01
CA ALA A 60 10.07 3.44 0.41
C ALA A 60 8.71 3.22 1.09
N CYS A 61 7.60 3.52 0.41
CA CYS A 61 6.26 3.23 0.94
C CYS A 61 6.04 1.72 1.14
N VAL A 62 6.41 0.92 0.14
CA VAL A 62 6.24 -0.55 0.18
C VAL A 62 7.13 -1.18 1.26
N GLU A 63 8.37 -0.72 1.38
CA GLU A 63 9.30 -1.16 2.41
C GLU A 63 8.77 -0.82 3.80
N TRP A 64 8.31 0.41 4.03
CA TRP A 64 7.70 0.80 5.30
C TRP A 64 6.48 -0.06 5.65
N LEU A 65 5.59 -0.35 4.69
CA LEU A 65 4.44 -1.23 4.90
C LEU A 65 4.87 -2.65 5.28
N ALA A 66 5.98 -3.13 4.71
CA ALA A 66 6.54 -4.43 5.05
C ALA A 66 7.13 -4.45 6.47
N GLU A 67 7.93 -3.45 6.83
CA GLU A 67 8.52 -3.31 8.16
C GLU A 67 7.46 -3.13 9.25
N ALA A 68 6.41 -2.36 8.95
CA ALA A 68 5.25 -2.22 9.82
C ALA A 68 4.38 -3.49 9.88
N GLY A 69 4.68 -4.50 9.06
CA GLY A 69 4.05 -5.81 9.08
C GLY A 69 2.69 -5.87 8.41
N TYR A 70 2.34 -4.95 7.52
CA TYR A 70 1.08 -5.01 6.74
C TYR A 70 1.19 -5.98 5.55
N LEU A 71 2.37 -6.09 4.95
CA LEU A 71 2.67 -7.02 3.87
C LEU A 71 4.02 -7.68 4.11
N CYS A 72 4.33 -8.73 3.37
CA CYS A 72 5.69 -9.25 3.25
C CYS A 72 5.99 -9.54 1.78
N PHE A 73 7.26 -9.54 1.40
CA PHE A 73 7.72 -9.89 0.06
C PHE A 73 8.98 -10.76 0.15
N LYS A 74 9.31 -11.48 -0.92
CA LYS A 74 10.46 -12.39 -0.92
C LYS A 74 11.75 -11.73 -1.35
N ASP A 75 11.67 -10.92 -2.41
CA ASP A 75 12.84 -10.31 -3.03
C ASP A 75 12.54 -8.88 -3.45
N GLN A 76 13.57 -8.05 -3.49
CA GLN A 76 13.50 -6.70 -4.05
C GLN A 76 14.29 -6.69 -5.37
N SER A 77 13.62 -6.32 -6.45
CA SER A 77 14.28 -6.04 -7.72
C SER A 77 14.79 -4.60 -7.67
N TYR A 78 16.11 -4.44 -7.53
CA TYR A 78 16.76 -3.13 -7.43
C TYR A 78 16.23 -2.16 -8.51
N GLY A 79 15.68 -1.02 -8.07
CA GLY A 79 15.15 0.03 -8.96
C GLY A 79 13.89 -0.33 -9.76
N ASN A 80 13.23 -1.46 -9.50
CA ASN A 80 12.07 -1.92 -10.31
C ASN A 80 10.80 -2.22 -9.50
N GLY A 81 10.95 -2.69 -8.25
CA GLY A 81 9.81 -3.10 -7.44
C GLY A 81 10.13 -4.23 -6.47
N VAL A 82 9.10 -4.75 -5.81
CA VAL A 82 9.22 -5.94 -4.93
C VAL A 82 8.50 -7.14 -5.52
N MET A 83 9.05 -8.32 -5.29
CA MET A 83 8.59 -9.58 -5.86
C MET A 83 7.88 -10.45 -4.82
N ASN A 84 6.81 -11.11 -5.26
CA ASN A 84 6.04 -12.03 -4.44
C ASN A 84 5.51 -11.39 -3.15
N ALA A 85 4.97 -10.18 -3.24
CA ALA A 85 4.34 -9.50 -2.13
C ALA A 85 2.98 -10.12 -1.80
N VAL A 86 2.65 -10.26 -0.52
CA VAL A 86 1.37 -10.77 -0.03
C VAL A 86 1.01 -10.10 1.29
N LEU A 87 -0.30 -9.98 1.58
CA LEU A 87 -0.77 -9.48 2.88
C LEU A 87 -0.32 -10.40 4.01
N THR A 88 0.10 -9.81 5.12
CA THR A 88 0.24 -10.54 6.39
C THR A 88 -1.12 -10.70 7.06
N ALA A 89 -1.17 -11.43 8.18
CA ALA A 89 -2.35 -11.47 9.04
C ALA A 89 -2.76 -10.07 9.53
N LYS A 90 -1.80 -9.21 9.92
CA LYS A 90 -2.09 -7.84 10.35
C LYS A 90 -2.70 -7.02 9.20
N GLY A 91 -2.13 -7.11 8.00
CA GLY A 91 -2.66 -6.40 6.84
C GLY A 91 -4.06 -6.86 6.48
N LEU A 92 -4.29 -8.17 6.45
CA LEU A 92 -5.59 -8.75 6.14
C LEU A 92 -6.66 -8.39 7.17
N GLU A 93 -6.36 -8.49 8.46
CA GLU A 93 -7.31 -8.14 9.52
C GLU A 93 -7.61 -6.63 9.55
N ALA A 94 -6.62 -5.78 9.27
CA ALA A 94 -6.85 -4.35 9.12
C ALA A 94 -7.79 -4.03 7.94
N LEU A 95 -7.67 -4.75 6.82
CA LEU A 95 -8.51 -4.57 5.63
C LEU A 95 -9.92 -5.16 5.78
N LYS A 96 -10.07 -6.24 6.56
CA LYS A 96 -11.37 -6.85 6.87
C LYS A 96 -12.21 -6.05 7.86
N ALA A 97 -11.62 -5.05 8.53
CA ALA A 97 -12.39 -4.16 9.38
C ALA A 97 -13.47 -3.45 8.55
N VAL A 98 -14.67 -3.40 9.11
CA VAL A 98 -15.75 -2.58 8.58
C VAL A 98 -15.55 -1.17 9.14
N PRO A 99 -15.63 -0.11 8.30
CA PRO A 99 -15.45 1.26 8.78
C PRO A 99 -16.39 1.55 9.94
N LYS A 100 -15.91 2.29 10.95
CA LYS A 100 -16.69 2.53 12.19
C LYS A 100 -18.01 3.25 11.95
N SER A 101 -18.15 3.93 10.82
CA SER A 101 -19.37 4.63 10.39
C SER A 101 -20.47 3.69 9.86
N LEU A 102 -20.16 2.42 9.60
CA LEU A 102 -21.09 1.43 9.05
C LEU A 102 -21.08 0.17 9.93
N THR A 103 -22.21 -0.13 10.60
CA THR A 103 -22.40 -1.39 11.34
C THR A 103 -22.65 -2.59 10.42
N SER A 104 -22.90 -2.36 9.12
CA SER A 104 -23.00 -3.37 8.06
C SER A 104 -22.68 -2.69 6.73
N GLY A 105 -21.72 -3.22 5.97
CA GLY A 105 -21.24 -2.63 4.73
C GLY A 105 -19.99 -3.34 4.19
N PRO A 106 -19.49 -2.94 3.00
CA PRO A 106 -18.25 -3.49 2.44
C PRO A 106 -17.06 -3.22 3.38
N SER A 107 -16.12 -4.16 3.43
CA SER A 107 -14.90 -4.01 4.22
C SER A 107 -14.03 -2.86 3.68
N LEU A 108 -13.04 -2.39 4.47
CA LEU A 108 -12.07 -1.41 3.97
C LEU A 108 -11.32 -1.94 2.72
N GLY A 109 -11.02 -3.24 2.68
CA GLY A 109 -10.42 -3.89 1.52
C GLY A 109 -11.29 -3.81 0.27
N ASP A 110 -12.59 -4.11 0.39
CA ASP A 110 -13.53 -4.02 -0.74
C ASP A 110 -13.63 -2.59 -1.26
N GLN A 111 -13.69 -1.61 -0.35
CA GLN A 111 -13.75 -0.20 -0.71
C GLN A 111 -12.45 0.30 -1.37
N LEU A 112 -11.28 -0.22 -0.96
CA LEU A 112 -10.01 0.09 -1.63
C LEU A 112 -10.00 -0.49 -3.05
N VAL A 113 -10.44 -1.73 -3.24
CA VAL A 113 -10.54 -2.33 -4.58
C VAL A 113 -11.45 -1.49 -5.49
N ASP A 114 -12.60 -1.06 -4.99
CA ASP A 114 -13.52 -0.20 -5.76
C ASP A 114 -12.93 1.19 -6.03
N ALA A 115 -12.24 1.79 -5.05
CA ALA A 115 -11.59 3.09 -5.20
C ALA A 115 -10.45 3.05 -6.22
N THR A 116 -9.65 1.99 -6.25
CA THR A 116 -8.59 1.80 -7.26
C THR A 116 -9.16 1.68 -8.68
N LYS A 117 -10.29 0.99 -8.84
CA LYS A 117 -10.98 0.84 -10.14
C LYS A 117 -11.64 2.13 -10.63
N SER A 118 -12.18 2.93 -9.71
CA SER A 118 -12.83 4.21 -10.04
C SER A 118 -11.84 5.37 -10.26
N GLY A 119 -10.57 5.22 -9.85
CA GLY A 119 -9.55 6.25 -9.97
C GLY A 119 -9.68 7.42 -8.99
N THR A 120 -10.52 7.30 -7.96
CA THR A 120 -10.79 8.39 -7.01
C THR A 120 -9.72 8.48 -5.92
N LYS A 121 -8.67 9.27 -6.17
CA LYS A 121 -7.49 9.39 -5.28
C LYS A 121 -7.81 9.86 -3.85
N SER A 122 -8.75 10.79 -3.67
CA SER A 122 -9.09 11.34 -2.34
C SER A 122 -9.75 10.32 -1.41
N ILE A 123 -10.59 9.44 -1.96
CA ILE A 123 -11.22 8.35 -1.22
C ILE A 123 -10.16 7.31 -0.84
N LEU A 124 -9.24 7.03 -1.76
CA LEU A 124 -8.19 6.04 -1.57
C LEU A 124 -7.28 6.37 -0.40
N GLY A 125 -6.81 7.62 -0.28
CA GLY A 125 -5.99 8.04 0.85
C GLY A 125 -6.73 7.99 2.18
N SER A 126 -8.01 8.38 2.20
CA SER A 126 -8.84 8.33 3.41
C SER A 126 -9.02 6.90 3.93
N LEU A 127 -9.29 5.96 3.03
CA LEU A 127 -9.43 4.53 3.37
C LEU A 127 -8.10 3.93 3.83
N ALA A 128 -6.98 4.29 3.20
CA ALA A 128 -5.66 3.85 3.61
C ALA A 128 -5.33 4.29 5.05
N GLY A 129 -5.62 5.56 5.38
CA GLY A 129 -5.46 6.07 6.74
C GLY A 129 -6.30 5.30 7.77
N GLU A 130 -7.51 4.88 7.41
CA GLU A 130 -8.35 4.07 8.28
C GLU A 130 -7.76 2.66 8.49
N VAL A 131 -7.28 2.00 7.43
CA VAL A 131 -6.61 0.69 7.53
C VAL A 131 -5.38 0.77 8.44
N LEU A 132 -4.55 1.80 8.29
CA LEU A 132 -3.37 2.02 9.14
C LEU A 132 -3.75 2.26 10.61
N SER A 133 -4.83 3.03 10.83
CA SER A 133 -5.36 3.29 12.17
C SER A 133 -5.87 2.00 12.83
N VAL A 134 -6.62 1.16 12.11
CA VAL A 134 -7.07 -0.15 12.59
C VAL A 134 -5.86 -1.05 12.89
N GLY A 135 -4.93 -1.17 11.94
CA GLY A 135 -3.76 -2.03 12.06
C GLY A 135 -2.85 -1.66 13.24
N SER A 136 -2.69 -0.36 13.54
CA SER A 136 -1.92 0.09 14.70
C SER A 136 -2.53 -0.35 16.04
N ARG A 137 -3.86 -0.40 16.16
CA ARG A 137 -4.59 -0.86 17.38
C ARG A 137 -4.50 -2.37 17.58
N LEU A 138 -4.36 -3.14 16.51
CA LEU A 138 -4.18 -4.59 16.61
C LEU A 138 -2.84 -4.95 17.28
N VAL A 139 -1.81 -4.11 17.10
CA VAL A 139 -0.50 -4.29 17.75
C VAL A 139 -0.59 -4.04 19.26
N THR A 140 -1.34 -3.02 19.72
CA THR A 140 -1.47 -2.71 21.16
C THR A 140 -2.28 -3.77 21.91
N THR A 141 -3.26 -4.39 21.26
CA THR A 141 -4.10 -5.43 21.88
C THR A 141 -3.31 -6.71 22.16
N HIS A 142 -2.27 -7.01 21.37
CA HIS A 142 -1.46 -8.21 21.53
C HIS A 142 -0.37 -8.10 22.63
N PHE A 143 -0.06 -6.88 23.07
CA PHE A 143 0.95 -6.59 24.12
C PHE A 143 0.35 -6.13 25.47
N GLY A 144 -0.97 -6.21 25.66
CA GLY A 144 -1.60 -6.03 26.97
C GLY A 144 -1.54 -4.60 27.54
N ILE A 145 -1.41 -3.58 26.68
CA ILE A 145 -1.53 -2.18 27.12
C ILE A 145 -2.96 -1.71 26.81
N PRO A 146 -3.77 -1.33 27.83
CA PRO A 146 -5.12 -0.83 27.62
C PRO A 146 -5.09 0.47 26.81
N GLY A 147 -5.92 0.55 25.77
CA GLY A 147 -6.11 1.72 24.92
C GLY A 147 -7.17 2.69 25.41
#